data_AF-S8D3A7-F1
#
_entry.id   AF-S8D3A7-F1
#
_cell.length_a   1.000
_cell.length_b   1.000
_cell.length_c   1.000
_cell.angle_alpha   90.00
_cell.angle_beta   90.00
_cell.angle_gamma   90.00
#
_symmetry.space_group_name_H-M   'P 1'
#
loop_
_entity.id
_entity.type
_entity.pdbx_description
1 polymer ?
#
loop_
_entity_poly.entity_id
_entity_poly.type
_entity_poly.pdbx_seq_one_letter_code
_entity_poly.pdbx_strand_id
1 'polypeptide(L)' 'LKGPWFVSNMSLLYTSDPQNVQYVLTKNFANFGKGPEFKKIFEPLGNGIFVAENELWENQRKTAKSFM' A
#
# COMPACT_ATOMS: atom_id res chain seq x y z
N LEU A 1 7.28 7.44 24.02
CA LEU A 1 7.67 6.44 23.01
C LEU A 1 7.83 7.17 21.67
N LYS A 2 9.05 7.28 21.13
CA LYS A 2 9.22 7.72 19.73
C LYS A 2 8.75 6.56 18.86
N GLY A 3 7.78 6.81 17.98
CA GLY A 3 7.35 5.82 16.99
C GLY A 3 8.51 5.41 16.08
N PRO A 4 8.32 4.38 15.25
CA PRO A 4 9.34 3.99 14.28
C PRO A 4 9.77 5.21 13.45
N TRP A 5 11.07 5.35 13.18
CA TRP A 5 11.63 6.55 12.57
C TRP A 5 10.94 6.93 11.25
N PHE A 6 10.47 5.95 10.50
CA PHE A 6 9.75 6.12 9.24
C PHE A 6 8.32 6.68 9.38
N VAL A 7 7.72 6.65 10.57
CA VAL A 7 6.37 7.21 10.82
C VAL A 7 6.44 8.65 11.35
N SER A 8 7.62 9.09 11.81
CA SER A 8 7.81 10.36 12.53
C SER A 8 7.36 11.62 11.75
N ASN A 9 7.39 11.57 10.41
CA ASN A 9 6.96 12.64 9.51
C ASN A 9 5.82 12.22 8.56
N MET A 10 5.12 11.11 8.84
CA MET A 10 3.98 10.65 8.05
C MET A 10 2.69 10.75 8.84
N SER A 11 1.70 11.46 8.29
CA SER A 11 0.32 11.35 8.75
C SER A 11 -0.30 10.11 8.12
N LEU A 12 -0.46 9.05 8.90
CA LEU A 12 -1.05 7.78 8.45
C LEU A 12 -2.49 7.65 8.94
N LEU A 13 -3.39 7.25 8.04
CA LEU A 13 -4.77 6.91 8.35
C LEU A 13 -4.97 5.41 8.17
N TYR A 14 -5.46 4.74 9.21
CA TYR A 14 -5.77 3.31 9.18
C TYR A 14 -7.29 3.11 9.26
N THR A 15 -7.79 2.14 8.51
CA THR A 15 -9.19 1.72 8.55
C THR A 15 -9.28 0.20 8.53
N SER A 16 -10.14 -0.35 9.36
CA SER A 16 -10.51 -1.77 9.36
C SER A 16 -11.96 -2.00 8.95
N ASP A 17 -12.69 -0.93 8.64
CA ASP A 17 -14.05 -1.03 8.11
C ASP A 17 -14.04 -1.74 6.74
N PRO A 18 -14.78 -2.85 6.56
CA PRO A 18 -14.79 -3.60 5.31
C PRO A 18 -15.19 -2.79 4.09
N GLN A 19 -16.12 -1.82 4.23
CA GLN A 19 -16.57 -0.96 3.14
C GLN A 19 -15.44 -0.02 2.70
N ASN A 20 -14.73 0.58 3.67
CA ASN A 20 -13.57 1.42 3.37
C ASN A 20 -12.45 0.60 2.71
N VAL A 21 -12.17 -0.60 3.21
CA VAL A 21 -11.15 -1.49 2.64
C VAL A 21 -11.50 -1.86 1.20
N GLN A 22 -12.76 -2.22 0.92
CA GLN A 22 -13.23 -2.52 -0.42
C GLN A 22 -13.13 -1.29 -1.33
N TYR A 23 -13.52 -0.11 -0.83
CA TYR A 23 -13.46 1.13 -1.58
C TYR A 23 -12.03 1.46 -2.00
N VAL A 24 -11.08 1.47 -1.05
CA VAL A 24 -9.67 1.78 -1.28
C VAL A 24 -9.00 0.74 -2.19
N LEU A 25 -9.17 -0.56 -1.92
CA LEU A 25 -8.42 -1.61 -2.62
C LEU A 25 -9.06 -2.11 -3.92
N THR A 26 -10.32 -1.75 -4.19
CA THR A 26 -11.04 -2.26 -5.37
C THR A 26 -11.66 -1.14 -6.20
N LYS A 27 -12.43 -0.23 -5.60
CA LYS A 27 -13.21 0.76 -6.36
C LYS A 27 -12.41 1.99 -6.75
N ASN A 28 -11.46 2.40 -5.90
CA ASN A 28 -10.80 3.70 -6.03
C ASN A 28 -9.27 3.64 -5.85
N PHE A 29 -8.66 2.50 -6.14
CA PHE A 29 -7.24 2.24 -5.88
C PHE A 29 -6.29 3.28 -6.47
N ALA A 30 -6.54 3.73 -7.71
CA ALA A 30 -5.71 4.73 -8.38
C ALA A 30 -5.67 6.09 -7.65
N ASN A 31 -6.71 6.43 -6.88
CA ASN A 31 -6.77 7.67 -6.10
C ASN A 31 -6.05 7.56 -4.74
N PHE A 32 -5.70 6.34 -4.30
CA PHE A 32 -4.95 6.09 -3.06
C PHE A 32 -3.51 5.68 -3.38
N GLY A 33 -2.81 6.53 -4.14
CA GLY A 33 -1.36 6.39 -4.39
C GLY A 33 -0.55 6.51 -3.10
N LYS A 34 0.53 5.72 -2.99
CA LYS A 34 1.39 5.64 -1.80
C LYS A 34 2.34 6.83 -1.71
N GLY A 35 2.67 7.42 -2.85
CA GLY A 35 3.54 8.59 -2.95
C GLY A 35 5.04 8.27 -2.75
N PRO A 36 5.91 9.26 -3.00
CA PRO A 36 7.36 9.06 -3.02
C PRO A 36 7.98 8.77 -1.64
N GLU A 37 7.46 9.36 -0.57
CA GLU A 37 7.97 9.12 0.79
C GLU A 37 7.72 7.69 1.26
N PHE A 38 6.54 7.14 0.96
CA PHE A 38 6.25 5.73 1.22
C PHE A 38 7.21 4.82 0.43
N LYS A 39 7.45 5.12 -0.86
CA LYS A 39 8.39 4.33 -1.68
C LYS A 39 9.81 4.36 -1.13
N LYS A 40 10.30 5.49 -0.60
CA LYS A 40 11.62 5.59 0.04
C LYS A 40 11.72 4.73 1.29
N ILE A 41 10.70 4.77 2.15
CA ILE A 41 10.67 3.99 3.39
C ILE A 41 10.70 2.49 3.11
N PHE A 42 9.97 2.06 2.08
CA PHE A 42 9.84 0.65 1.71
C PHE A 42 10.76 0.24 0.54
N GLU A 43 11.75 1.06 0.18
CA GLU A 43 12.74 0.76 -0.86
C GLU A 43 13.41 -0.61 -0.67
N PRO A 44 13.74 -1.08 0.56
CA PRO A 44 14.31 -2.42 0.75
C PRO A 44 13.40 -3.58 0.30
N LEU A 45 12.08 -3.35 0.19
CA LEU A 45 11.12 -4.31 -0.34
C LEU A 45 11.02 -4.27 -1.88
N GLY A 46 11.80 -3.39 -2.51
CA GLY A 46 11.80 -3.16 -3.95
C GLY A 46 10.42 -2.83 -4.49
N ASN A 47 10.10 -3.41 -5.65
CA ASN A 47 8.79 -3.27 -6.28
C ASN A 47 7.78 -4.32 -5.81
N GLY A 48 7.90 -4.84 -4.59
CA GLY A 48 6.98 -5.84 -4.04
C GLY A 48 5.54 -5.33 -3.89
N ILE A 49 4.60 -6.23 -3.57
CA ILE A 49 3.15 -5.95 -3.52
C ILE A 49 2.75 -4.81 -2.56
N PHE A 50 3.59 -4.51 -1.56
CA PHE A 50 3.38 -3.39 -0.64
C PHE A 50 3.77 -2.03 -1.24
N VAL A 51 4.67 -2.00 -2.22
CA VAL A 51 5.23 -0.78 -2.84
C VAL A 51 4.65 -0.54 -4.24
N ALA A 52 4.33 -1.62 -4.97
CA ALA A 52 3.79 -1.56 -6.31
C ALA A 52 2.52 -0.70 -6.41
N GLU A 53 2.32 -0.08 -7.57
CA GLU A 53 1.15 0.76 -7.89
C GLU A 53 0.55 0.35 -9.24
N ASN A 54 -0.70 0.76 -9.46
CA ASN A 54 -1.43 0.55 -10.71
C ASN A 54 -1.36 -0.90 -11.21
N GLU A 55 -1.04 -1.08 -12.49
CA GLU A 55 -1.00 -2.36 -13.19
C GLU A 55 -0.04 -3.36 -12.54
N LEU A 56 1.12 -2.89 -12.05
CA LEU A 56 2.09 -3.76 -11.40
C LEU A 56 1.52 -4.38 -10.12
N TRP A 57 0.80 -3.58 -9.32
CA TRP A 57 0.13 -4.08 -8.12
C TRP A 57 -0.99 -5.05 -8.46
N GLU A 58 -1.78 -4.75 -9.50
CA GLU A 58 -2.87 -5.61 -9.93
C GLU A 58 -2.36 -6.99 -10.38
N ASN A 59 -1.29 -7.01 -11.17
CA ASN A 59 -0.64 -8.23 -11.63
C ASN A 59 -0.09 -9.04 -10.46
N GLN A 60 0.63 -8.40 -9.54
CA GLN A 60 1.14 -9.08 -8.33
C GLN A 60 0.03 -9.63 -7.44
N ARG A 61 -1.08 -8.90 -7.30
CA ARG A 61 -2.24 -9.37 -6.52
C ARG A 61 -2.93 -10.55 -7.18
N LYS A 62 -3.06 -10.59 -8.51
CA LYS A 62 -3.60 -11.76 -9.24
C LYS A 62 -2.73 -12.99 -9.00
N THR A 63 -1.42 -12.84 -9.10
CA THR A 63 -0.45 -13.91 -8.81
C THR A 63 -0.50 -14.36 -7.35
N ALA A 64 -0.56 -13.44 -6.38
CA ALA A 64 -0.68 -13.80 -4.96
C ALA A 64 -1.98 -14.58 -4.67
N LYS A 65 -3.08 -14.21 -5.33
CA LYS A 65 -4.36 -14.92 -5.23
C LYS A 65 -4.33 -16.32 -5.84
N SER A 66 -3.51 -16.57 -6.86
CA SER A 66 -3.39 -17.92 -7.43
C SER A 66 -2.60 -18.89 -6.56
N PHE A 67 -1.86 -18.39 -5.56
CA PHE A 67 -1.14 -19.21 -4.58
C PHE A 67 -1.94 -19.56 -3.34
N MET A 68 -3.16 -19.03 -3.20
CA MET A 68 -4.12 -19.35 -2.13
C MET A 68 -5.23 -20.24 -2.69
#